data_AF-A0A926TSN6-F1
#
_entry.id   AF-A0A926TSN6-F1
#
_cell.length_a   1.000
_cell.length_b   1.000
_cell.length_c   1.000
_cell.angle_alpha   90.00
_cell.angle_beta   90.00
_cell.angle_gamma   90.00
#
_symmetry.space_group_name_H-M   'P 1'
#
loop_
_entity.id
_entity.type
_entity.pdbx_description
1 polymer ?
#
loop_
_entity_poly.entity_id
_entity_poly.type
_entity_poly.pdbx_seq_one_letter_code
_entity_poly.pdbx_strand_id
1 'polypeptide(L)' 'MRRFKLPGQAQRFRSTFEPIRGHFHPKQHELSAKRYREQLRQRFEEW' A
#
# COMPACT_ATOMS: atom_id res chain seq x y z
N MET A 1 18.65 7.20 0.64
CA MET A 1 18.16 5.82 0.41
C MET A 1 19.32 4.94 -0.04
N ARG A 2 19.60 3.81 0.64
CA ARG A 2 20.59 2.83 0.16
C ARG A 2 20.11 2.23 -1.17
N ARG A 3 21.00 2.13 -2.16
CA ARG A 3 20.69 1.49 -3.46
C ARG A 3 20.62 -0.03 -3.28
N PHE A 4 19.65 -0.68 -3.90
CA PHE A 4 19.61 -2.14 -4.00
C PHE A 4 20.81 -2.61 -4.84
N LYS A 5 21.63 -3.50 -4.27
CA LYS A 5 22.85 -3.98 -4.93
C LYS A 5 22.60 -5.15 -5.86
N LEU A 6 21.50 -5.88 -5.63
CA LEU A 6 21.15 -7.09 -6.38
C LEU A 6 19.78 -6.93 -7.05
N PRO A 7 19.57 -7.49 -8.26
CA PRO A 7 18.31 -7.36 -9.00
C PRO A 7 17.07 -7.80 -8.22
N GLY A 8 17.19 -8.87 -7.41
CA GLY A 8 16.09 -9.42 -6.62
C GLY A 8 15.79 -8.68 -5.31
N GLN A 9 16.66 -7.78 -4.85
CA GLN A 9 16.44 -7.06 -3.60
C GLN A 9 15.32 -6.03 -3.71
N ALA A 10 15.21 -5.34 -4.86
CA ALA A 10 14.13 -4.41 -5.10
C ALA A 10 12.77 -5.13 -5.10
N GLN A 11 12.71 -6.30 -5.75
CA GLN A 11 11.49 -7.11 -5.79
C GLN A 11 11.10 -7.62 -4.41
N ARG A 12 12.05 -8.22 -3.66
CA ARG A 12 11.78 -8.72 -2.30
C ARG A 12 11.34 -7.60 -1.37
N PHE A 13 12.04 -6.47 -1.41
CA PHE A 13 11.68 -5.29 -0.64
C PHE A 13 10.25 -4.84 -0.95
N ARG A 14 9.89 -4.70 -2.24
CA ARG A 14 8.52 -4.35 -2.66
C ARG A 14 7.50 -5.39 -2.18
N SER A 15 7.79 -6.68 -2.38
CA SER A 15 6.92 -7.79 -2.01
C SER A 15 6.60 -7.83 -0.51
N THR A 16 7.53 -7.43 0.36
CA THR A 16 7.27 -7.30 1.81
C THR A 16 6.17 -6.28 2.12
N PHE A 17 6.03 -5.22 1.31
CA PHE A 17 5.02 -4.19 1.50
C PHE A 17 3.74 -4.41 0.68
N GLU A 18 3.68 -5.42 -0.18
CA GLU A 18 2.49 -5.71 -0.99
C GLU A 18 1.22 -5.93 -0.14
N PRO A 19 1.26 -6.63 1.02
CA PRO A 19 0.08 -6.75 1.89
C PRO A 19 -0.41 -5.40 2.41
N ILE A 20 0.51 -4.54 2.85
CA ILE A 20 0.21 -3.19 3.34
C ILE A 20 -0.35 -2.33 2.20
N ARG A 21 0.24 -2.42 1.01
CA ARG A 21 -0.20 -1.66 -0.15
C ARG A 21 -1.57 -2.12 -0.65
N GLY A 22 -1.86 -3.42 -0.63
CA GLY A 22 -3.18 -3.95 -0.96
C GLY A 22 -4.26 -3.48 0.03
N HIS A 23 -3.91 -3.42 1.32
CA HIS A 23 -4.83 -2.96 2.37
C HIS A 23 -5.07 -1.44 2.34
N PHE A 24 -4.03 -0.62 2.18
CA PHE A 24 -4.17 0.84 2.30
C PHE A 24 -4.31 1.62 0.97
N HIS A 25 -4.21 0.95 -0.20
CA HIS A 25 -4.51 1.60 -1.49
C HIS A 25 -5.74 0.99 -2.20
N PRO A 26 -6.96 1.09 -1.63
CA PRO A 26 -8.17 0.75 -2.36
C PRO A 26 -8.35 1.73 -3.53
N LYS A 27 -8.23 1.19 -4.75
CA LYS A 27 -8.69 1.73 -6.04
C LYS A 27 -9.04 3.23 -6.02
N GLN A 28 -8.03 4.07 -5.81
CA GLN A 28 -8.18 5.51 -5.62
C GLN A 28 -8.88 6.20 -6.80
N HIS A 29 -8.77 5.63 -8.00
CA HIS A 29 -9.40 6.14 -9.21
C HIS A 29 -10.90 5.85 -9.31
N GLU A 30 -11.42 4.89 -8.53
CA GLU A 30 -12.85 4.53 -8.52
C GLU A 30 -13.61 5.23 -7.36
N LEU A 31 -12.92 5.94 -6.48
CA LEU A 31 -13.50 6.50 -5.25
C LEU A 31 -13.38 8.02 -5.21
N SER A 32 -14.43 8.69 -4.73
CA SER A 32 -14.31 10.10 -4.34
C SER A 32 -13.38 10.24 -3.13
N ALA A 33 -12.74 11.40 -2.99
CA ALA A 33 -11.81 11.66 -1.90
C ALA A 33 -12.43 11.44 -0.50
N LYS A 34 -13.73 11.76 -0.33
CA LYS A 34 -14.46 11.52 0.92
C LYS A 34 -14.56 10.03 1.23
N ARG A 35 -15.07 9.24 0.28
CA ARG A 35 -15.27 7.79 0.43
C ARG A 35 -13.96 7.04 0.63
N TYR A 36 -12.91 7.48 -0.06
CA TYR A 36 -11.56 6.94 0.11
C TYR A 36 -11.03 7.12 1.55
N ARG A 37 -11.19 8.32 2.13
CA ARG A 37 -10.76 8.60 3.51
C ARG A 37 -11.57 7.85 4.56
N GLU A 38 -12.87 7.67 4.35
CA GLU A 38 -13.73 6.87 5.23
C GLU A 38 -13.30 5.38 5.23
N GLN A 39 -13.05 4.81 4.05
CA GLN A 39 -12.54 3.43 3.94
C GLN A 39 -11.15 3.28 4.57
N LEU A 40 -10.25 4.24 4.37
CA LEU A 40 -8.94 4.22 5.01
C LEU A 40 -9.04 4.20 6.54
N ARG A 41 -9.97 4.98 7.11
CA ARG A 41 -10.20 5.03 8.56
C ARG A 41 -10.66 3.67 9.09
N GLN A 42 -11.65 3.07 8.44
CA GLN A 42 -12.16 1.74 8.81
C GLN A 42 -11.05 0.68 8.74
N ARG A 43 -10.30 0.65 7.64
CA ARG A 43 -9.19 -0.30 7.45
C ARG A 43 -8.04 -0.12 8.43
N PHE A 44 -7.84 1.11 8.91
CA PHE A 44 -6.86 1.39 9.95
C PHE A 44 -7.33 0.91 11.34
N GLU A 45 -8.63 0.97 11.62
CA GLU A 45 -9.21 0.42 12.86
C GLU A 45 -9.23 -1.12 12.86
N GLU A 46 -9.35 -1.75 11.70
CA GLU A 46 -9.34 -3.21 11.52
C GLU A 46 -7.93 -3.85 11.55
N TRP A 47 -6.87 -3.06 11.35
CA TRP A 47 -5.48 -3.52 11.23
C TRP A 47 -4.73 -3.48 12.56
#